data_AF-A0A9P8LE19-F1
#
_entry.id   AF-A0A9P8LE19-F1
#
_cell.length_a   1.000
_cell.length_b   1.000
_cell.length_c   1.000
_cell.angle_alpha   90.00
_cell.angle_beta   90.00
_cell.angle_gamma   90.00
#
_symmetry.space_group_name_H-M   'P 1'
#
loop_
_entity.id
_entity.type
_entity.pdbx_description
1 polymer ?
#
loop_
_entity_poly.entity_id
_entity_poly.type
_entity_poly.pdbx_seq_one_letter_code
_entity_poly.pdbx_strand_id
1 'polypeptide(L)'
;MSRNSSIIADAPWIFIAVMGVTGSGKSTFIRTASGDESIVIGHSLKSCTSELRGYSFHHGGYNITLVDSPGFNDTYKSEAEVLGDIAEWLRESYEAKTKLSGIIYLHSIKNERMEGSALRNLRMFRELCGDEPLKNVILVTSFWDDVLRNVAEKREEELRTEFWGGMIRRGSRTDRFQGRASALSIILSLTKKKPVPLEIQCELVEQRKPLVETAAGIAVNEELARLEAKHKREREQLQREMQEALEARDRELQGILQEQRQKLDEELDRVHRQQEMMKAERRADRRRMEYQWEDFKRLQSQIDLRSPSSSSSSSSSPPTAIPTSSSYNSHYRSLSHPYQIYQLTRPPPPTTAPIPDDFDWIVSIMRANESKIKPEERVVLELKIQEAMEKGAETKGAKGNGKLQKKKVGQFLLRSLQVVLPVTTMALLGFPLHLPGDLFGGSGGSGPEAG
;
A
#
# COMPACT_ATOMS: atom_id res chain seq x y z
N MET A 1 2.48 -35.76 23.29
CA MET A 1 1.64 -36.62 22.44
C MET A 1 1.44 -35.93 21.10
N SER A 2 2.19 -36.30 20.06
CA SER A 2 1.96 -35.75 18.72
C SER A 2 0.79 -36.50 18.07
N ARG A 3 -0.33 -35.81 17.84
CA ARG A 3 -1.34 -36.27 16.87
C ARG A 3 -1.01 -35.62 15.54
N ASN A 4 -0.32 -36.35 14.66
CA ASN A 4 -0.20 -35.96 13.26
C ASN A 4 -1.62 -35.72 12.71
N SER A 5 -1.91 -34.50 12.29
CA SER A 5 -3.21 -34.08 11.78
C SER A 5 -3.42 -34.56 10.35
N SER A 6 -3.50 -35.89 10.18
CA SER A 6 -3.71 -36.57 8.91
C SER A 6 -5.02 -36.12 8.25
N ILE A 7 -4.96 -35.89 6.94
CA ILE A 7 -6.11 -35.64 6.08
C ILE A 7 -7.09 -36.82 6.15
N ILE A 8 -8.39 -36.53 6.20
CA ILE A 8 -9.46 -37.54 6.26
C ILE A 8 -10.14 -37.61 4.89
N ALA A 9 -10.15 -38.78 4.24
CA ALA A 9 -10.60 -38.94 2.84
C ALA A 9 -11.96 -38.31 2.54
N ASP A 10 -12.98 -38.57 3.37
CA ASP A 10 -14.36 -38.13 3.13
C ASP A 10 -14.69 -36.75 3.73
N ALA A 11 -13.72 -36.05 4.34
CA ALA A 11 -13.97 -34.74 4.93
C ALA A 11 -13.97 -33.63 3.85
N PRO A 12 -14.93 -32.68 3.90
CA PRO A 12 -14.98 -31.57 2.95
C PRO A 12 -13.71 -30.70 2.99
N TRP A 13 -13.25 -30.31 1.80
CA TRP A 13 -12.07 -29.48 1.63
C TRP A 13 -12.39 -27.99 1.67
N ILE A 14 -11.51 -27.22 2.33
CA ILE A 14 -11.62 -25.78 2.52
C ILE A 14 -10.27 -25.14 2.20
N PHE A 15 -10.27 -24.23 1.22
CA PHE A 15 -9.08 -23.51 0.78
C PHE A 15 -9.14 -22.06 1.27
N ILE A 16 -8.13 -21.62 2.00
CA ILE A 16 -8.05 -20.27 2.57
C ILE A 16 -6.71 -19.65 2.20
N ALA A 17 -6.74 -18.48 1.56
CA ALA A 17 -5.53 -17.71 1.33
C ALA A 17 -5.13 -16.93 2.59
N VAL A 18 -3.85 -16.96 2.94
CA VAL A 18 -3.27 -16.16 4.02
C VAL A 18 -2.46 -15.04 3.38
N MET A 19 -2.92 -13.81 3.55
CA MET A 19 -2.43 -12.59 2.90
C MET A 19 -1.98 -11.54 3.92
N GLY A 20 -1.25 -10.51 3.47
CA GLY A 20 -0.72 -9.44 4.33
C GLY A 20 0.78 -9.18 4.12
N VAL A 21 1.21 -7.96 4.50
CA VAL A 21 2.59 -7.48 4.34
C VAL A 21 3.64 -8.43 4.93
N THR A 22 4.89 -8.34 4.48
CA THR A 22 6.01 -9.03 5.15
C THR A 22 6.10 -8.59 6.61
N GLY A 23 6.45 -9.51 7.51
CA GLY A 23 6.44 -9.26 8.95
C GLY A 23 5.06 -9.29 9.63
N SER A 24 3.94 -9.43 8.89
CA SER A 24 2.58 -9.55 9.48
C SER A 24 2.31 -10.87 10.23
N GLY A 25 3.24 -11.84 10.19
CA GLY A 25 3.12 -13.11 10.92
C GLY A 25 2.36 -14.22 10.18
N LYS A 26 2.18 -14.15 8.86
CA LYS A 26 1.51 -15.20 8.05
C LYS A 26 2.02 -16.62 8.32
N SER A 27 3.31 -16.87 8.13
CA SER A 27 3.89 -18.19 8.35
C SER A 27 3.85 -18.62 9.84
N THR A 28 3.87 -17.65 10.78
CA THR A 28 3.60 -17.90 12.21
C THR A 28 2.17 -18.36 12.45
N PHE A 29 1.18 -17.70 11.83
CA PHE A 29 -0.23 -18.09 11.89
C PHE A 29 -0.43 -19.49 11.32
N ILE A 30 0.13 -19.78 10.15
CA ILE A 30 0.03 -21.09 9.49
C ILE A 30 0.67 -22.18 10.36
N ARG A 31 1.93 -22.01 10.80
CA ARG A 31 2.61 -22.95 11.73
C ARG A 31 1.77 -23.20 12.99
N THR A 32 1.22 -22.14 13.57
CA THR A 32 0.43 -22.21 14.80
C THR A 32 -0.93 -22.89 14.60
N ALA A 33 -1.55 -22.73 13.43
CA ALA A 33 -2.82 -23.34 13.05
C ALA A 33 -2.68 -24.82 12.67
N SER A 34 -1.73 -25.16 11.80
CA SER A 34 -1.47 -26.56 11.42
C SER A 34 -0.90 -27.34 12.60
N GLY A 35 0.10 -26.78 13.28
CA GLY A 35 0.94 -27.49 14.26
C GLY A 35 2.13 -28.19 13.62
N ASP A 36 2.42 -27.87 12.35
CA ASP A 36 3.56 -28.39 11.61
C ASP A 36 4.82 -27.57 11.94
N GLU A 37 5.68 -28.12 12.80
CA GLU A 37 6.92 -27.48 13.23
C GLU A 37 7.96 -27.33 12.10
N SER A 38 7.81 -28.05 10.97
CA SER A 38 8.73 -27.98 9.83
C SER A 38 8.62 -26.70 9.02
N ILE A 39 7.50 -25.96 9.14
CA ILE A 39 7.26 -24.68 8.46
C ILE A 39 8.29 -23.67 8.97
N VAL A 40 9.27 -23.29 8.15
CA VAL A 40 10.33 -22.34 8.54
C VAL A 40 9.74 -20.92 8.73
N ILE A 41 9.84 -20.38 9.95
CA ILE A 41 9.58 -18.97 10.22
C ILE A 41 10.89 -18.20 10.10
N GLY A 42 10.99 -17.34 9.09
CA GLY A 42 12.09 -16.39 8.97
C GLY A 42 11.94 -15.25 9.98
N HIS A 43 12.88 -15.15 10.92
CA HIS A 43 13.05 -13.97 11.78
C HIS A 43 13.97 -12.90 11.16
N SER A 44 14.52 -13.17 9.96
CA SER A 44 15.35 -12.25 9.19
C SER A 44 14.55 -11.41 8.21
N LEU A 45 15.10 -10.26 7.78
CA LEU A 45 14.56 -9.42 6.69
C LEU A 45 14.52 -10.10 5.29
N LYS A 46 15.00 -11.34 5.18
CA LYS A 46 14.81 -12.20 4.00
C LYS A 46 13.48 -12.92 4.11
N SER A 47 12.57 -12.61 3.19
CA SER A 47 11.36 -13.40 2.96
C SER A 47 11.71 -14.86 2.64
N CYS A 48 11.11 -15.81 3.36
CA CYS A 48 11.31 -17.25 3.14
C CYS A 48 10.33 -17.86 2.12
N THR A 49 9.48 -17.04 1.49
CA THR A 49 8.39 -17.47 0.60
C THR A 49 8.58 -16.87 -0.79
N SER A 50 9.51 -17.43 -1.57
CA SER A 50 9.67 -17.13 -3.00
C SER A 50 8.65 -17.87 -3.88
N GLU A 51 7.98 -18.88 -3.33
CA GLU A 51 6.99 -19.77 -3.97
C GLU A 51 5.74 -19.83 -3.08
N LEU A 52 4.55 -19.90 -3.69
CA LEU A 52 3.30 -20.17 -2.97
C LEU A 52 3.28 -21.60 -2.45
N ARG A 53 2.89 -21.78 -1.18
CA ARG A 53 2.88 -23.09 -0.53
C ARG A 53 1.56 -23.33 0.20
N GLY A 54 0.94 -24.48 -0.10
CA GLY A 54 -0.27 -24.96 0.55
C GLY A 54 0.04 -25.89 1.71
N TYR A 55 -0.39 -25.52 2.91
CA TYR A 55 -0.22 -26.30 4.13
C TYR A 55 -1.56 -26.91 4.54
N SER A 56 -1.65 -28.25 4.45
CA SER A 56 -2.91 -28.97 4.61
C SER A 56 -2.97 -29.77 5.92
N PHE A 57 -4.07 -29.66 6.66
CA PHE A 57 -4.31 -30.39 7.90
C PHE A 57 -5.81 -30.59 8.14
N HIS A 58 -6.17 -31.61 8.94
CA HIS A 58 -7.57 -31.83 9.33
C HIS A 58 -7.92 -31.10 10.65
N HIS A 59 -9.01 -30.32 10.65
CA HIS A 59 -9.56 -29.74 11.88
C HIS A 59 -11.06 -29.46 11.78
N GLY A 60 -11.79 -29.67 12.89
CA GLY A 60 -13.22 -29.33 13.01
C GLY A 60 -14.16 -30.01 12.01
N GLY A 61 -13.77 -31.18 11.48
CA GLY A 61 -14.54 -31.90 10.45
C GLY A 61 -14.19 -31.52 9.02
N TYR A 62 -13.21 -30.63 8.79
CA TYR A 62 -12.79 -30.17 7.47
C TYR A 62 -11.33 -30.52 7.20
N ASN A 63 -11.01 -30.83 5.94
CA ASN A 63 -9.64 -30.78 5.44
C ASN A 63 -9.36 -29.33 5.04
N ILE A 64 -8.43 -28.67 5.74
CA ILE A 64 -8.12 -27.26 5.54
C ILE A 64 -6.77 -27.14 4.86
N THR A 65 -6.72 -26.40 3.76
CA THR A 65 -5.47 -25.95 3.12
C THR A 65 -5.32 -24.45 3.32
N LEU A 66 -4.29 -24.06 4.06
CA LEU A 66 -3.86 -22.67 4.17
C LEU A 66 -2.80 -22.40 3.09
N VAL A 67 -3.04 -21.44 2.23
CA VAL A 67 -2.08 -21.04 1.19
C VAL A 67 -1.31 -19.83 1.69
N ASP A 68 0.00 -19.99 1.92
CA ASP A 68 0.89 -18.86 2.23
C ASP A 68 1.16 -18.10 0.92
N SER A 69 0.69 -16.86 0.86
CA SER A 69 1.03 -15.94 -0.24
C SER A 69 2.37 -15.24 0.06
N PRO A 70 3.17 -14.91 -0.96
CA PRO A 70 4.37 -14.10 -0.80
C PRO A 70 4.06 -12.82 -0.03
N GLY A 71 4.95 -12.43 0.88
CA GLY A 71 4.77 -11.22 1.67
C GLY A 71 4.69 -9.98 0.78
N PHE A 72 3.59 -9.23 0.91
CA PHE A 72 3.27 -8.08 0.06
C PHE A 72 4.20 -6.86 0.24
N ASN A 73 5.30 -7.01 0.97
CA ASN A 73 6.31 -5.98 1.20
C ASN A 73 7.67 -6.67 1.43
N ASP A 74 8.03 -7.60 0.54
CA ASP A 74 9.36 -8.21 0.55
C ASP A 74 10.40 -7.13 0.26
N THR A 75 11.50 -7.10 1.02
CA THR A 75 12.61 -6.16 0.82
C THR A 75 13.19 -6.23 -0.61
N TYR A 76 12.94 -7.34 -1.32
CA TYR A 76 13.47 -7.66 -2.63
C TYR A 76 12.42 -7.71 -3.77
N LYS A 77 11.10 -7.68 -3.48
CA LYS A 77 10.04 -7.69 -4.51
C LYS A 77 9.20 -6.41 -4.46
N SER A 78 8.90 -5.90 -5.64
CA SER A 78 8.01 -4.77 -5.84
C SER A 78 6.53 -5.12 -5.64
N GLU A 79 5.71 -4.09 -5.44
CA GLU A 79 4.23 -4.20 -5.42
C GLU A 79 3.69 -4.79 -6.75
N ALA A 80 4.38 -4.55 -7.86
CA ALA A 80 4.06 -5.14 -9.18
C ALA A 80 4.39 -6.65 -9.26
N GLU A 81 5.56 -7.07 -8.79
CA GLU A 81 5.94 -8.50 -8.74
C GLU A 81 5.04 -9.29 -7.78
N VAL A 82 4.73 -8.72 -6.61
CA VAL A 82 3.79 -9.29 -5.64
C VAL A 82 2.40 -9.48 -6.28
N LEU A 83 1.90 -8.47 -7.01
CA LEU A 83 0.63 -8.58 -7.72
C LEU A 83 0.69 -9.68 -8.80
N GLY A 84 1.81 -9.79 -9.53
CA GLY A 84 2.05 -10.85 -10.51
C GLY A 84 1.96 -12.25 -9.92
N ASP A 85 2.75 -12.53 -8.86
CA ASP A 85 2.77 -13.82 -8.16
C ASP A 85 1.35 -14.24 -7.71
N ILE A 86 0.59 -13.31 -7.12
CA ILE A 86 -0.74 -13.58 -6.58
C ILE A 86 -1.76 -13.74 -7.72
N ALA A 87 -1.64 -12.95 -8.78
CA ALA A 87 -2.52 -13.02 -9.94
C ALA A 87 -2.38 -14.34 -10.71
N GLU A 88 -1.15 -14.80 -10.95
CA GLU A 88 -0.90 -16.08 -11.64
C GLU A 88 -1.45 -17.25 -10.82
N TRP A 89 -1.22 -17.26 -9.51
CA TRP A 89 -1.79 -18.28 -8.63
C TRP A 89 -3.32 -18.28 -8.55
N LEU A 90 -3.93 -17.10 -8.44
CA LEU A 90 -5.40 -16.97 -8.42
C LEU A 90 -6.03 -17.40 -9.74
N ARG A 91 -5.34 -17.16 -10.87
CA ARG A 91 -5.72 -17.61 -12.21
C ARG A 91 -5.67 -19.14 -12.28
N GLU A 92 -4.53 -19.75 -11.97
CA GLU A 92 -4.34 -21.22 -11.96
C GLU A 92 -5.35 -21.93 -11.04
N SER A 93 -5.54 -21.42 -9.82
CA SER A 93 -6.53 -21.97 -8.87
C SER A 93 -7.95 -21.90 -9.43
N TYR A 94 -8.30 -20.82 -10.14
CA TYR A 94 -9.64 -20.65 -10.72
C TYR A 94 -9.87 -21.58 -11.92
N GLU A 95 -8.88 -21.70 -12.81
CA GLU A 95 -8.91 -22.61 -13.96
C GLU A 95 -8.97 -24.08 -13.52
N ALA A 96 -8.25 -24.44 -12.45
CA ALA A 96 -8.35 -25.72 -11.76
C ALA A 96 -9.66 -25.91 -10.95
N LYS A 97 -10.61 -24.97 -11.03
CA LYS A 97 -11.91 -24.95 -10.33
C LYS A 97 -11.82 -24.99 -8.79
N THR A 98 -10.64 -24.70 -8.24
CA THR A 98 -10.40 -24.61 -6.79
C THR A 98 -10.79 -23.21 -6.32
N LYS A 99 -11.94 -23.12 -5.65
CA LYS A 99 -12.49 -21.84 -5.16
C LYS A 99 -12.07 -21.57 -3.71
N LEU A 100 -11.61 -20.36 -3.45
CA LEU A 100 -11.28 -19.92 -2.09
C LEU A 100 -12.55 -19.75 -1.25
N SER A 101 -12.56 -20.40 -0.09
CA SER A 101 -13.63 -20.29 0.90
C SER A 101 -13.55 -18.96 1.67
N GLY A 102 -12.34 -18.39 1.76
CA GLY A 102 -12.12 -17.04 2.25
C GLY A 102 -10.65 -16.64 2.25
N ILE A 103 -10.39 -15.42 2.74
CA ILE A 103 -9.04 -14.87 2.88
C ILE A 103 -8.86 -14.41 4.33
N ILE A 104 -7.68 -14.66 4.88
CA ILE A 104 -7.23 -14.10 6.14
C ILE A 104 -6.14 -13.07 5.81
N TYR A 105 -6.44 -11.78 5.99
CA TYR A 105 -5.47 -10.70 5.79
C TYR A 105 -4.86 -10.30 7.13
N LEU A 106 -3.58 -10.61 7.34
CA LEU A 106 -2.87 -10.32 8.57
C LEU A 106 -2.22 -8.93 8.57
N HIS A 107 -2.30 -8.26 9.71
CA HIS A 107 -1.60 -7.02 10.01
C HIS A 107 -0.94 -7.09 11.40
N SER A 108 0.31 -6.64 11.51
CA SER A 108 1.04 -6.64 12.78
C SER A 108 0.67 -5.43 13.63
N ILE A 109 0.17 -5.63 14.85
CA ILE A 109 -0.16 -4.53 15.77
C ILE A 109 1.09 -3.84 16.34
N LYS A 110 2.26 -4.46 16.16
CA LYS A 110 3.58 -3.92 16.49
C LYS A 110 3.94 -2.71 15.64
N ASN A 111 3.47 -2.66 14.39
CA ASN A 111 3.74 -1.56 13.47
C ASN A 111 3.10 -0.29 14.04
N GLU A 112 3.91 0.75 14.24
CA GLU A 112 3.43 1.99 14.88
C GLU A 112 2.63 2.88 13.93
N ARG A 113 2.76 2.63 12.62
CA ARG A 113 2.16 3.44 11.55
C ARG A 113 1.81 2.54 10.37
N MET A 114 0.72 2.88 9.69
CA MET A 114 0.48 2.44 8.32
C MET A 114 1.41 3.24 7.38
N GLU A 115 2.57 2.66 7.07
CA GLU A 115 3.50 3.22 6.08
C GLU A 115 2.90 3.27 4.67
N GLY A 116 3.49 4.08 3.79
CA GLY A 116 3.01 4.25 2.41
C GLY A 116 2.83 2.91 1.66
N SER A 117 3.79 2.00 1.74
CA SER A 117 3.70 0.66 1.15
C SER A 117 2.56 -0.18 1.73
N ALA A 118 2.35 -0.13 3.05
CA ALA A 118 1.25 -0.83 3.71
C ALA A 118 -0.13 -0.31 3.23
N LEU A 119 -0.26 1.00 3.00
CA LEU A 119 -1.48 1.61 2.47
C LEU A 119 -1.74 1.24 1.01
N ARG A 120 -0.70 1.29 0.16
CA ARG A 120 -0.79 0.89 -1.25
C ARG A 120 -1.13 -0.59 -1.39
N ASN A 121 -0.49 -1.43 -0.59
CA ASN A 121 -0.83 -2.85 -0.49
C ASN A 121 -2.29 -3.06 -0.07
N LEU A 122 -2.76 -2.40 0.99
CA LEU A 122 -4.15 -2.53 1.46
C LEU A 122 -5.16 -2.09 0.38
N ARG A 123 -4.85 -1.04 -0.40
CA ARG A 123 -5.64 -0.64 -1.56
C ARG A 123 -5.63 -1.73 -2.64
N MET A 124 -4.45 -2.19 -3.06
CA MET A 124 -4.31 -3.23 -4.08
C MET A 124 -5.06 -4.51 -3.70
N PHE A 125 -4.94 -4.96 -2.45
CA PHE A 125 -5.68 -6.10 -1.90
C PHE A 125 -7.20 -5.93 -2.02
N ARG A 126 -7.72 -4.73 -1.75
CA ARG A 126 -9.15 -4.42 -1.87
C ARG A 126 -9.63 -4.49 -3.33
N GLU A 127 -8.89 -3.87 -4.25
CA GLU A 127 -9.23 -3.91 -5.69
C GLU A 127 -9.09 -5.33 -6.27
N LEU A 128 -8.14 -6.13 -5.77
CA LEU A 128 -7.96 -7.53 -6.12
C LEU A 128 -9.16 -8.39 -5.68
N CYS A 129 -9.71 -8.13 -4.50
CA CYS A 129 -10.87 -8.84 -3.98
C CYS A 129 -12.17 -8.44 -4.70
N GLY A 130 -12.38 -7.15 -4.94
CA GLY A 130 -13.69 -6.60 -5.31
C GLY A 130 -14.67 -6.54 -4.14
N ASP A 131 -15.85 -5.97 -4.37
CA ASP A 131 -16.80 -5.62 -3.29
C ASP A 131 -17.49 -6.81 -2.63
N GLU A 132 -18.01 -7.75 -3.42
CA GLU A 132 -18.82 -8.89 -2.96
C GLU A 132 -18.01 -9.98 -2.23
N PRO A 133 -16.75 -10.29 -2.59
CA PRO A 133 -15.93 -11.26 -1.87
C PRO A 133 -15.44 -10.80 -0.50
N LEU A 134 -15.48 -9.50 -0.18
CA LEU A 134 -15.05 -8.95 1.11
C LEU A 134 -15.79 -9.56 2.31
N LYS A 135 -17.02 -10.06 2.13
CA LYS A 135 -17.76 -10.81 3.16
C LYS A 135 -17.14 -12.16 3.55
N ASN A 136 -16.17 -12.65 2.77
CA ASN A 136 -15.37 -13.85 3.06
C ASN A 136 -13.93 -13.49 3.47
N VAL A 137 -13.64 -12.21 3.69
CA VAL A 137 -12.35 -11.73 4.23
C VAL A 137 -12.44 -11.56 5.74
N ILE A 138 -11.40 -12.01 6.45
CA ILE A 138 -11.16 -11.70 7.86
C ILE A 138 -9.86 -10.93 7.99
N LEU A 139 -9.95 -9.75 8.58
CA LEU A 139 -8.87 -8.83 8.86
C LEU A 139 -8.35 -9.16 10.26
N VAL A 140 -7.12 -9.69 10.34
CA VAL A 140 -6.58 -10.27 11.58
C VAL A 140 -5.38 -9.47 12.08
N THR A 141 -5.45 -9.05 13.33
CA THR A 141 -4.32 -8.40 14.03
C THR A 141 -3.44 -9.45 14.72
N SER A 142 -2.12 -9.33 14.57
CA SER A 142 -1.11 -10.24 15.13
C SER A 142 -0.09 -9.50 16.03
N PHE A 143 0.77 -10.24 16.74
CA PHE A 143 1.78 -9.72 17.68
C PHE A 143 1.19 -8.97 18.89
N TRP A 144 0.06 -9.46 19.41
CA TRP A 144 -0.60 -8.92 20.60
C TRP A 144 0.22 -8.98 21.89
N ASP A 145 1.21 -9.88 21.96
CA ASP A 145 2.08 -10.06 23.13
C ASP A 145 3.34 -9.16 23.08
N ASP A 146 3.66 -8.59 21.91
CA ASP A 146 4.81 -7.68 21.69
C ASP A 146 4.50 -6.21 22.07
N VAL A 147 3.23 -5.88 22.37
CA VAL A 147 2.75 -4.50 22.53
C VAL A 147 1.87 -4.39 23.77
N LEU A 148 2.04 -3.32 24.55
CA LEU A 148 1.17 -3.04 25.70
C LEU A 148 -0.30 -3.00 25.26
N ARG A 149 -1.16 -3.72 25.98
CA ARG A 149 -2.56 -4.00 25.57
C ARG A 149 -3.35 -2.75 25.21
N ASN A 150 -3.23 -1.69 26.00
CA ASN A 150 -3.89 -0.40 25.77
C ASN A 150 -3.39 0.35 24.52
N VAL A 151 -2.14 0.13 24.10
CA VAL A 151 -1.58 0.67 22.85
C VAL A 151 -2.06 -0.17 21.67
N ALA A 152 -2.03 -1.50 21.80
CA ALA A 152 -2.51 -2.43 20.79
C ALA A 152 -4.02 -2.24 20.48
N GLU A 153 -4.85 -2.01 21.51
CA GLU A 153 -6.29 -1.74 21.34
C GLU A 153 -6.57 -0.40 20.65
N LYS A 154 -5.78 0.64 20.89
CA LYS A 154 -5.88 1.91 20.15
C LYS A 154 -5.51 1.75 18.68
N ARG A 155 -4.39 1.08 18.40
CA ARG A 155 -3.94 0.77 17.03
C ARG A 155 -4.96 -0.10 16.29
N GLU A 156 -5.62 -1.03 16.98
CA GLU A 156 -6.69 -1.83 16.36
C GLU A 156 -7.91 -0.95 16.03
N GLU A 157 -8.31 -0.03 16.91
CA GLU A 157 -9.44 0.86 16.62
C GLU A 157 -9.13 1.80 15.44
N GLU A 158 -7.92 2.36 15.36
CA GLU A 158 -7.43 3.12 14.19
C GLU A 158 -7.46 2.27 12.90
N LEU A 159 -7.00 1.01 12.97
CA LEU A 159 -7.14 0.05 11.86
C LEU A 159 -8.61 -0.15 11.45
N ARG A 160 -9.52 -0.32 12.40
CA ARG A 160 -10.95 -0.55 12.14
C ARG A 160 -11.65 0.67 11.54
N THR A 161 -11.36 1.88 12.03
CA THR A 161 -12.07 3.10 11.62
C THR A 161 -11.51 3.70 10.34
N GLU A 162 -10.19 3.93 10.27
CA GLU A 162 -9.57 4.69 9.19
C GLU A 162 -9.22 3.81 7.98
N PHE A 163 -8.64 2.64 8.23
CA PHE A 163 -8.04 1.81 7.18
C PHE A 163 -8.96 0.68 6.68
N TRP A 164 -9.67 0.02 7.59
CA TRP A 164 -10.51 -1.15 7.30
C TRP A 164 -12.00 -0.85 7.20
N GLY A 165 -12.46 0.34 7.63
CA GLY A 165 -13.88 0.67 7.71
C GLY A 165 -14.64 0.48 6.39
N GLY A 166 -13.99 0.70 5.25
CA GLY A 166 -14.56 0.43 3.92
C GLY A 166 -14.83 -1.06 3.66
N MET A 167 -13.95 -1.96 4.10
CA MET A 167 -14.10 -3.41 3.96
C MET A 167 -15.09 -3.98 4.99
N ILE A 168 -15.03 -3.47 6.23
CA ILE A 168 -15.96 -3.84 7.31
C ILE A 168 -17.41 -3.52 6.92
N ARG A 169 -17.66 -2.34 6.33
CA ARG A 169 -18.99 -1.98 5.77
C ARG A 169 -19.48 -2.90 4.64
N ARG A 170 -18.57 -3.62 3.99
CA ARG A 170 -18.85 -4.62 2.94
C ARG A 170 -18.86 -6.06 3.47
N GLY A 171 -18.86 -6.23 4.79
CA GLY A 171 -19.04 -7.51 5.47
C GLY A 171 -17.76 -8.24 5.88
N SER A 172 -16.58 -7.65 5.69
CA SER A 172 -15.34 -8.21 6.25
C SER A 172 -15.40 -8.21 7.78
N ARG A 173 -14.95 -9.31 8.38
CA ARG A 173 -14.87 -9.42 9.84
C ARG A 173 -13.46 -9.08 10.33
N THR A 174 -13.36 -8.76 11.61
CA THR A 174 -12.09 -8.49 12.31
C THR A 174 -11.88 -9.53 13.39
N ASP A 175 -10.65 -10.02 13.58
CA ASP A 175 -10.32 -10.95 14.67
C ASP A 175 -8.87 -10.75 15.16
N ARG A 176 -8.52 -11.35 16.30
CA ARG A 176 -7.21 -11.20 16.96
C ARG A 176 -6.47 -12.54 16.99
N PHE A 177 -5.29 -12.62 16.38
CA PHE A 177 -4.42 -13.79 16.48
C PHE A 177 -3.58 -13.71 17.75
N GLN A 178 -3.91 -14.58 18.71
CA GLN A 178 -3.30 -14.71 20.04
C GLN A 178 -2.89 -16.17 20.34
N GLY A 179 -2.56 -16.95 19.30
CA GLY A 179 -2.19 -18.37 19.41
C GLY A 179 -3.20 -19.36 18.83
N ARG A 180 -2.96 -20.67 19.00
CA ARG A 180 -3.64 -21.75 18.24
C ARG A 180 -5.16 -21.75 18.35
N ALA A 181 -5.73 -21.51 19.53
CA ALA A 181 -7.18 -21.48 19.70
C ALA A 181 -7.84 -20.38 18.84
N SER A 182 -7.27 -19.17 18.84
CA SER A 182 -7.74 -18.07 17.99
C SER A 182 -7.59 -18.37 16.50
N ALA A 183 -6.44 -18.90 16.07
CA ALA A 183 -6.20 -19.22 14.66
C ALA A 183 -7.19 -20.26 14.11
N LEU A 184 -7.47 -21.31 14.89
CA LEU A 184 -8.45 -22.32 14.51
C LEU A 184 -9.89 -21.78 14.52
N SER A 185 -10.24 -20.90 15.47
CA SER A 185 -11.54 -20.21 15.50
C SER A 185 -11.75 -19.34 14.25
N ILE A 186 -10.75 -18.54 13.87
CA ILE A 186 -10.75 -17.71 12.65
C ILE A 186 -11.02 -18.57 11.42
N ILE A 187 -10.28 -19.67 11.27
CA ILE A 187 -10.41 -20.62 10.16
C ILE A 187 -11.80 -21.27 10.12
N LEU A 188 -12.29 -21.79 11.24
CA LEU A 188 -13.62 -22.41 11.33
C LEU A 188 -14.78 -21.43 11.09
N SER A 189 -14.54 -20.13 11.26
CA SER A 189 -15.53 -19.10 10.90
C SER A 189 -15.69 -18.91 9.38
N LEU A 190 -14.71 -19.33 8.57
CA LEU A 190 -14.72 -19.30 7.11
C LEU A 190 -15.32 -20.57 6.48
N THR A 191 -15.24 -21.73 7.14
CA THR A 191 -15.78 -23.00 6.58
C THR A 191 -17.30 -22.97 6.33
N LYS A 192 -18.01 -22.04 6.98
CA LYS A 192 -19.46 -21.80 6.85
C LYS A 192 -19.83 -20.85 5.70
N LYS A 193 -18.85 -20.28 4.99
CA LYS A 193 -19.06 -19.32 3.90
C LYS A 193 -19.14 -20.05 2.56
N LYS A 194 -20.02 -19.59 1.66
CA LYS A 194 -20.01 -20.03 0.27
C LYS A 194 -18.82 -19.36 -0.45
N PRO A 195 -17.97 -20.12 -1.16
CA PRO A 195 -16.90 -19.54 -1.98
C PRO A 195 -17.44 -18.54 -3.01
N VAL A 196 -16.73 -17.43 -3.19
CA VAL A 196 -17.03 -16.38 -4.18
C VAL A 196 -15.74 -16.12 -4.96
N PRO A 197 -15.76 -16.04 -6.31
CA PRO A 197 -14.59 -15.65 -7.07
C PRO A 197 -14.14 -14.23 -6.70
N LEU A 198 -12.84 -13.99 -6.68
CA LEU A 198 -12.30 -12.64 -6.51
C LEU A 198 -12.43 -11.85 -7.82
N GLU A 199 -12.56 -10.53 -7.76
CA GLU A 199 -12.68 -9.69 -8.96
C GLU A 199 -11.54 -9.97 -9.95
N ILE A 200 -10.30 -10.07 -9.47
CA ILE A 200 -9.14 -10.38 -10.32
C ILE A 200 -9.28 -11.72 -11.06
N GLN A 201 -9.99 -12.72 -10.50
CA GLN A 201 -10.20 -14.01 -11.17
C GLN A 201 -11.23 -13.89 -12.30
N CYS A 202 -12.32 -13.15 -12.05
CA CYS A 202 -13.28 -12.79 -13.09
C CYS A 202 -12.62 -11.94 -14.20
N GLU A 203 -11.79 -10.96 -13.83
CA GLU A 203 -11.09 -10.11 -14.80
C GLU A 203 -10.08 -10.90 -15.65
N LEU A 204 -9.20 -11.70 -15.04
CA LEU A 204 -8.15 -12.45 -15.75
C LEU A 204 -8.71 -13.60 -16.60
N VAL A 205 -9.67 -14.37 -16.08
CA VAL A 205 -10.10 -15.64 -16.70
C VAL A 205 -11.40 -15.49 -17.50
N GLU A 206 -12.42 -14.83 -16.94
CA GLU A 206 -13.75 -14.72 -17.56
C GLU A 206 -13.79 -13.57 -18.57
N GLN A 207 -13.29 -12.40 -18.19
CA GLN A 207 -13.23 -11.19 -19.02
C GLN A 207 -11.97 -11.15 -19.91
N ARG A 208 -10.98 -12.03 -19.67
CA ARG A 208 -9.69 -12.11 -20.38
C ARG A 208 -8.94 -10.77 -20.46
N LYS A 209 -8.93 -10.02 -19.36
CA LYS A 209 -8.11 -8.80 -19.21
C LYS A 209 -6.65 -9.18 -18.92
N PRO A 210 -5.66 -8.54 -19.55
CA PRO A 210 -4.27 -8.58 -19.07
C PRO A 210 -4.19 -8.07 -17.61
N LEU A 211 -3.21 -8.53 -16.83
CA LEU A 211 -3.06 -8.15 -15.42
C LEU A 211 -3.04 -6.62 -15.23
N VAL A 212 -2.38 -5.91 -16.14
CA VAL A 212 -2.21 -4.45 -16.15
C VAL A 212 -3.50 -3.69 -16.47
N GLU A 213 -4.56 -4.39 -16.89
CA GLU A 213 -5.89 -3.86 -17.22
C GLU A 213 -6.96 -4.31 -16.21
N THR A 214 -6.58 -5.10 -15.19
CA THR A 214 -7.40 -5.42 -14.00
C THR A 214 -7.52 -4.23 -13.06
N ALA A 215 -8.54 -4.19 -12.20
CA ALA A 215 -8.72 -3.16 -11.17
C ALA A 215 -7.49 -3.04 -10.25
N ALA A 216 -6.92 -4.17 -9.83
CA ALA A 216 -5.70 -4.23 -9.02
C ALA A 216 -4.47 -3.71 -9.79
N GLY A 217 -4.31 -4.09 -11.06
CA GLY A 217 -3.21 -3.63 -11.91
C GLY A 217 -3.29 -2.14 -12.23
N ILE A 218 -4.48 -1.61 -12.46
CA ILE A 218 -4.73 -0.16 -12.63
C ILE A 218 -4.35 0.58 -11.35
N ALA A 219 -4.79 0.10 -10.18
CA ALA A 219 -4.50 0.73 -8.89
C ALA A 219 -2.98 0.78 -8.58
N VAL A 220 -2.23 -0.28 -8.91
CA VAL A 220 -0.76 -0.28 -8.79
C VAL A 220 -0.13 0.70 -9.77
N ASN A 221 -0.53 0.70 -11.05
CA ASN A 221 0.05 1.61 -12.06
C ASN A 221 -0.20 3.10 -11.76
N GLU A 222 -1.42 3.47 -11.34
CA GLU A 222 -1.72 4.85 -10.93
C GLU A 222 -0.77 5.31 -9.82
N GLU A 223 -0.50 4.41 -8.87
CA GLU A 223 0.25 4.73 -7.68
C GLU A 223 1.76 4.78 -7.94
N LEU A 224 2.28 3.92 -8.83
CA LEU A 224 3.62 4.05 -9.39
C LEU A 224 3.78 5.38 -10.14
N ALA A 225 2.78 5.81 -10.91
CA ALA A 225 2.81 7.10 -11.61
C ALA A 225 2.75 8.30 -10.63
N ARG A 226 1.96 8.21 -9.54
CA ARG A 226 1.97 9.22 -8.45
C ARG A 226 3.33 9.29 -7.77
N LEU A 227 3.95 8.14 -7.47
CA LEU A 227 5.24 8.06 -6.79
C LEU A 227 6.36 8.62 -7.68
N GLU A 228 6.38 8.27 -8.98
CA GLU A 228 7.30 8.83 -9.96
C GLU A 228 7.17 10.36 -10.04
N ALA A 229 5.94 10.88 -10.13
CA ALA A 229 5.69 12.32 -10.19
C ALA A 229 6.10 13.06 -8.90
N LYS A 230 5.98 12.40 -7.73
CA LYS A 230 6.47 12.91 -6.45
C LYS A 230 8.00 12.99 -6.46
N HIS A 231 8.67 11.87 -6.76
CA HIS A 231 10.13 11.78 -6.71
C HIS A 231 10.81 12.68 -7.76
N LYS A 232 10.20 12.88 -8.94
CA LYS A 232 10.67 13.87 -9.92
C LYS A 232 10.67 15.30 -9.37
N ARG A 233 9.60 15.73 -8.69
CA ARG A 233 9.52 17.08 -8.06
C ARG A 233 10.53 17.25 -6.93
N GLU A 234 10.70 16.21 -6.12
CA GLU A 234 11.69 16.20 -5.02
C GLU A 234 13.12 16.25 -5.57
N ARG A 235 13.40 15.56 -6.68
CA ARG A 235 14.69 15.63 -7.39
C ARG A 235 14.95 17.01 -7.97
N GLU A 236 13.95 17.63 -8.61
CA GLU A 236 14.05 19.01 -9.12
C GLU A 236 14.29 20.02 -7.98
N GLN A 237 13.73 19.79 -6.80
CA GLN A 237 13.99 20.61 -5.61
C GLN A 237 15.41 20.43 -5.08
N LEU A 238 15.86 19.19 -4.87
CA LEU A 238 17.23 18.89 -4.46
C LEU A 238 18.28 19.43 -5.46
N GLN A 239 17.96 19.48 -6.75
CA GLN A 239 18.81 20.09 -7.77
C GLN A 239 18.94 21.61 -7.61
N ARG A 240 17.89 22.32 -7.18
CA ARG A 240 17.96 23.76 -6.88
C ARG A 240 18.75 24.02 -5.60
N GLU A 241 18.44 23.30 -4.53
CA GLU A 241 19.16 23.40 -3.24
C GLU A 241 20.66 23.08 -3.40
N MET A 242 21.01 22.12 -4.26
CA MET A 242 22.40 21.81 -4.62
C MET A 242 23.10 22.98 -5.32
N GLN A 243 22.42 23.68 -6.23
CA GLN A 243 22.98 24.83 -6.94
C GLN A 243 23.22 26.00 -5.96
N GLU A 244 22.28 26.27 -5.06
CA GLU A 244 22.43 27.26 -3.98
C GLU A 244 23.61 26.92 -3.04
N ALA A 245 23.75 25.65 -2.66
CA ALA A 245 24.88 25.17 -1.86
C ALA A 245 26.23 25.26 -2.60
N LEU A 246 26.24 25.11 -3.92
CA LEU A 246 27.42 25.30 -4.77
C LEU A 246 27.86 26.77 -4.77
N GLU A 247 26.91 27.68 -4.96
CA GLU A 247 27.13 29.14 -4.98
C GLU A 247 27.58 29.67 -3.61
N ALA A 248 26.99 29.17 -2.52
CA ALA A 248 27.40 29.43 -1.14
C ALA A 248 28.75 28.79 -0.76
N ARG A 249 29.29 27.89 -1.59
CA ARG A 249 30.51 27.09 -1.35
C ARG A 249 30.44 26.20 -0.10
N ASP A 250 29.24 25.82 0.33
CA ASP A 250 29.02 24.96 1.48
C ASP A 250 29.25 23.48 1.11
N ARG A 251 30.44 22.97 1.39
CA ARG A 251 30.84 21.58 1.09
C ARG A 251 30.14 20.54 1.95
N GLU A 252 29.70 20.89 3.15
CA GLU A 252 29.00 19.96 4.04
C GLU A 252 27.57 19.73 3.52
N LEU A 253 26.87 20.83 3.21
CA LEU A 253 25.54 20.79 2.61
C LEU A 253 25.55 20.11 1.23
N GLN A 254 26.56 20.39 0.38
CA GLN A 254 26.74 19.69 -0.90
C GLN A 254 26.83 18.16 -0.72
N GLY A 255 27.58 17.68 0.28
CA GLY A 255 27.69 16.24 0.56
C GLY A 255 26.35 15.60 0.94
N ILE A 256 25.61 16.24 1.84
CA ILE A 256 24.29 15.77 2.31
C ILE A 256 23.28 15.74 1.16
N LEU A 257 23.17 16.83 0.39
CA LEU A 257 22.25 16.93 -0.75
C LEU A 257 22.61 15.94 -1.88
N GLN A 258 23.90 15.62 -2.06
CA GLN A 258 24.34 14.63 -3.04
C GLN A 258 23.93 13.21 -2.64
N GLU A 259 24.06 12.85 -1.36
CA GLU A 259 23.60 11.56 -0.84
C GLU A 259 22.07 11.42 -0.95
N GLN A 260 21.32 12.48 -0.61
CA GLN A 260 19.87 12.53 -0.77
C GLN A 260 19.45 12.37 -2.24
N ARG A 261 20.11 13.09 -3.17
CA ARG A 261 19.85 12.95 -4.61
C ARG A 261 20.12 11.54 -5.10
N GLN A 262 21.23 10.92 -4.68
CA GLN A 262 21.55 9.55 -5.06
C GLN A 262 20.47 8.56 -4.58
N LYS A 263 20.04 8.64 -3.32
CA LYS A 263 18.96 7.79 -2.79
C LYS A 263 17.66 7.96 -3.58
N LEU A 264 17.31 9.19 -3.93
CA LEU A 264 16.10 9.49 -4.70
C LEU A 264 16.19 9.02 -6.16
N ASP A 265 17.38 9.10 -6.76
CA ASP A 265 17.66 8.55 -8.10
C ASP A 265 17.55 7.01 -8.09
N GLU A 266 18.08 6.33 -7.06
CA GLU A 266 17.92 4.89 -6.87
C GLU A 266 16.45 4.47 -6.67
N GLU A 267 15.63 5.31 -6.04
CA GLU A 267 14.18 5.09 -5.90
C GLU A 267 13.41 5.33 -7.21
N LEU A 268 13.76 6.36 -7.99
CA LEU A 268 13.21 6.58 -9.33
C LEU A 268 13.49 5.40 -10.26
N ASP A 269 14.72 4.92 -10.27
CA ASP A 269 15.15 3.73 -11.03
C ASP A 269 14.35 2.47 -10.63
N ARG A 270 14.02 2.30 -9.34
CA ARG A 270 13.14 1.22 -8.87
C ARG A 270 11.73 1.37 -9.45
N VAL A 271 11.15 2.56 -9.44
CA VAL A 271 9.81 2.83 -9.99
C VAL A 271 9.78 2.60 -11.50
N HIS A 272 10.79 3.05 -12.25
CA HIS A 272 10.88 2.79 -13.70
C HIS A 272 11.02 1.31 -14.03
N ARG A 273 11.83 0.54 -13.28
CA ARG A 273 11.91 -0.91 -13.45
C ARG A 273 10.54 -1.59 -13.24
N GLN A 274 9.77 -1.15 -12.23
CA GLN A 274 8.43 -1.68 -11.96
C GLN A 274 7.43 -1.36 -13.08
N GLN A 275 7.44 -0.13 -13.62
CA GLN A 275 6.62 0.23 -14.78
C GLN A 275 7.00 -0.58 -16.04
N GLU A 276 8.29 -0.81 -16.30
CA GLU A 276 8.72 -1.63 -17.44
C GLU A 276 8.35 -3.10 -17.27
N MET A 277 8.43 -3.66 -16.05
CA MET A 277 7.89 -5.00 -15.76
C MET A 277 6.40 -5.09 -16.06
N MET A 278 5.58 -4.13 -15.58
CA MET A 278 4.14 -4.09 -15.92
C MET A 278 3.94 -4.01 -17.45
N LYS A 279 4.70 -3.16 -18.17
CA LYS A 279 4.61 -3.10 -19.65
C LYS A 279 5.07 -4.39 -20.33
N ALA A 280 5.99 -5.15 -19.74
CA ALA A 280 6.41 -6.46 -20.24
C ALA A 280 5.33 -7.52 -19.99
N GLU A 281 4.71 -7.50 -18.81
CA GLU A 281 3.61 -8.40 -18.41
C GLU A 281 2.41 -8.23 -19.35
N ARG A 282 2.00 -6.99 -19.65
CA ARG A 282 0.96 -6.71 -20.65
C ARG A 282 1.28 -7.30 -22.03
N ARG A 283 2.56 -7.29 -22.42
CA ARG A 283 3.05 -7.87 -23.70
C ARG A 283 3.12 -9.40 -23.62
N ALA A 284 3.32 -10.00 -22.45
CA ALA A 284 3.27 -11.44 -22.23
C ALA A 284 1.82 -11.95 -22.27
N ASP A 285 0.93 -11.37 -21.46
CA ASP A 285 -0.50 -11.72 -21.39
C ASP A 285 -1.17 -11.63 -22.76
N ARG A 286 -0.97 -10.52 -23.49
CA ARG A 286 -1.55 -10.34 -24.83
C ARG A 286 -1.13 -11.45 -25.79
N ARG A 287 0.15 -11.84 -25.78
CA ARG A 287 0.64 -12.98 -26.57
C ARG A 287 0.04 -14.32 -26.09
N ARG A 288 -0.02 -14.58 -24.76
CA ARG A 288 -0.67 -15.78 -24.20
C ARG A 288 -2.12 -15.90 -24.73
N MET A 289 -2.88 -14.80 -24.71
CA MET A 289 -4.27 -14.74 -25.20
C MET A 289 -4.39 -14.92 -26.71
N GLU A 290 -3.50 -14.31 -27.50
CA GLU A 290 -3.44 -14.49 -28.96
C GLU A 290 -3.18 -15.97 -29.31
N TYR A 291 -2.20 -16.62 -28.68
CA TYR A 291 -1.92 -18.04 -28.87
C TYR A 291 -3.11 -18.94 -28.48
N GLN A 292 -3.73 -18.71 -27.32
CA GLN A 292 -4.91 -19.47 -26.90
C GLN A 292 -6.10 -19.30 -27.87
N TRP A 293 -6.26 -18.10 -28.47
CA TRP A 293 -7.32 -17.83 -29.44
C TRP A 293 -7.07 -18.49 -30.80
N GLU A 294 -5.82 -18.51 -31.26
CA GLU A 294 -5.44 -19.27 -32.45
C GLU A 294 -5.65 -20.77 -32.27
N ASP A 295 -5.23 -21.33 -31.11
CA ASP A 295 -5.35 -22.76 -30.85
C ASP A 295 -6.83 -23.19 -30.69
N PHE A 296 -7.64 -22.38 -30.02
CA PHE A 296 -9.09 -22.56 -29.96
C PHE A 296 -9.73 -22.60 -31.36
N LYS A 297 -9.35 -21.67 -32.26
CA LYS A 297 -9.82 -21.67 -33.66
C LYS A 297 -9.39 -22.93 -34.42
N ARG A 298 -8.15 -23.40 -34.24
CA ARG A 298 -7.65 -24.65 -34.84
C ARG A 298 -8.44 -25.86 -34.35
N LEU A 299 -8.78 -25.91 -33.07
CA LEU A 299 -9.53 -27.01 -32.47
C LEU A 299 -11.00 -27.01 -32.93
N GLN A 300 -11.64 -25.83 -32.96
CA GLN A 300 -13.01 -25.69 -33.45
C GLN A 300 -13.13 -26.10 -34.93
N SER A 301 -12.19 -25.65 -35.77
CA SER A 301 -12.15 -26.04 -37.20
C SER A 301 -12.03 -27.55 -37.40
N GLN A 302 -11.33 -28.27 -36.51
CA GLN A 302 -11.21 -29.73 -36.56
C GLN A 302 -12.49 -30.48 -36.10
N ILE A 303 -13.30 -29.85 -35.25
CA ILE A 303 -14.60 -30.39 -34.81
C ILE A 303 -15.64 -30.23 -35.91
N ASP A 304 -15.69 -29.05 -36.55
CA ASP A 304 -16.60 -28.77 -37.66
C ASP A 304 -16.34 -29.71 -38.86
N LEU A 305 -15.07 -30.04 -39.13
CA LEU A 305 -14.65 -31.02 -40.15
C LEU A 305 -14.99 -32.49 -39.82
N ARG A 306 -15.44 -32.81 -38.59
CA ARG A 306 -15.75 -34.19 -38.15
C ARG A 306 -17.25 -34.48 -38.01
N SER A 307 -18.12 -33.51 -38.26
CA SER A 307 -19.57 -33.71 -38.19
C SER A 307 -20.10 -34.38 -39.49
N PRO A 308 -20.65 -35.61 -39.45
CA PRO A 308 -21.10 -36.29 -40.66
C PRO A 308 -22.42 -35.69 -41.18
N SER A 309 -22.41 -35.28 -42.45
CA SER A 309 -23.60 -34.80 -43.14
C SER A 309 -24.62 -35.91 -43.36
N SER A 310 -25.76 -35.82 -42.68
CA SER A 310 -27.01 -36.53 -43.01
C SER A 310 -28.15 -35.51 -42.96
N SER A 311 -29.10 -35.45 -43.89
CA SER A 311 -29.33 -36.30 -45.07
C SER A 311 -30.17 -35.57 -46.14
N SER A 312 -30.09 -36.07 -47.39
CA SER A 312 -31.09 -36.08 -48.50
C SER A 312 -32.06 -34.91 -48.77
N SER A 313 -32.22 -34.64 -50.06
CA SER A 313 -33.09 -33.65 -50.73
C SER A 313 -34.60 -33.93 -50.74
N SER A 314 -35.42 -32.87 -50.80
CA SER A 314 -36.62 -32.80 -51.69
C SER A 314 -37.25 -31.39 -51.85
N SER A 315 -37.64 -31.07 -53.09
CA SER A 315 -38.74 -30.18 -53.57
C SER A 315 -38.92 -28.70 -53.11
N SER A 316 -38.46 -27.79 -53.99
CA SER A 316 -39.23 -26.72 -54.70
C SER A 316 -40.18 -25.69 -54.01
N SER A 317 -39.70 -24.44 -53.99
CA SER A 317 -40.36 -23.17 -54.44
C SER A 317 -41.44 -22.41 -53.61
N PRO A 318 -41.56 -21.06 -53.76
CA PRO A 318 -42.27 -20.11 -52.86
C PRO A 318 -43.46 -19.40 -53.59
N PRO A 319 -43.96 -18.16 -53.26
CA PRO A 319 -43.77 -17.23 -52.12
C PRO A 319 -45.07 -16.57 -51.55
N THR A 320 -44.99 -15.79 -50.44
CA THR A 320 -45.84 -14.58 -50.21
C THR A 320 -45.23 -13.63 -49.16
N ALA A 321 -45.74 -12.40 -49.06
CA ALA A 321 -45.09 -11.26 -48.39
C ALA A 321 -45.82 -10.72 -47.13
N ILE A 322 -45.05 -10.07 -46.22
CA ILE A 322 -45.26 -8.75 -45.56
C ILE A 322 -46.73 -8.39 -45.16
N PRO A 323 -47.06 -8.08 -43.88
CA PRO A 323 -46.83 -6.70 -43.39
C PRO A 323 -46.57 -6.39 -41.88
N THR A 324 -45.63 -5.45 -41.68
CA THR A 324 -45.56 -4.27 -40.79
C THR A 324 -46.33 -4.09 -39.46
N SER A 325 -45.64 -3.41 -38.52
CA SER A 325 -46.15 -2.63 -37.34
C SER A 325 -46.75 -3.46 -36.18
N SER A 326 -46.91 -3.02 -34.92
CA SER A 326 -46.80 -1.70 -34.23
C SER A 326 -46.79 -1.97 -32.69
N SER A 327 -46.33 -1.15 -31.73
CA SER A 327 -45.37 -0.01 -31.64
C SER A 327 -45.21 0.40 -30.13
N TYR A 328 -44.55 1.53 -29.81
CA TYR A 328 -44.35 2.15 -28.47
C TYR A 328 -43.31 1.47 -27.52
N ASN A 329 -42.48 2.20 -26.75
CA ASN A 329 -42.42 3.65 -26.51
C ASN A 329 -40.98 4.19 -26.35
N SER A 330 -40.78 5.48 -26.63
CA SER A 330 -39.57 6.24 -26.29
C SER A 330 -39.95 7.63 -25.76
N HIS A 331 -38.98 8.51 -25.50
CA HIS A 331 -39.07 9.83 -24.82
C HIS A 331 -39.06 9.73 -23.27
N TYR A 332 -38.41 10.61 -22.48
CA TYR A 332 -37.84 11.94 -22.75
C TYR A 332 -36.42 12.16 -22.15
N ARG A 333 -35.58 12.84 -22.96
CA ARG A 333 -34.64 13.96 -22.67
C ARG A 333 -34.08 14.25 -21.26
N SER A 334 -32.74 14.36 -21.21
CA SER A 334 -31.95 15.59 -20.93
C SER A 334 -32.43 16.58 -19.83
N LEU A 335 -31.70 16.60 -18.70
CA LEU A 335 -31.42 17.73 -17.79
C LEU A 335 -30.05 17.43 -17.12
N SER A 336 -28.97 18.18 -17.38
CA SER A 336 -28.48 19.40 -16.68
C SER A 336 -27.90 19.18 -15.27
N HIS A 337 -26.85 19.95 -14.92
CA HIS A 337 -26.13 19.96 -13.64
C HIS A 337 -27.02 19.97 -12.38
N PRO A 338 -26.48 19.49 -11.24
CA PRO A 338 -26.20 20.45 -10.18
C PRO A 338 -24.83 20.29 -9.50
N TYR A 339 -24.06 21.39 -9.51
CA TYR A 339 -23.02 21.68 -8.52
C TYR A 339 -23.64 22.60 -7.44
N GLN A 340 -23.18 22.50 -6.19
CA GLN A 340 -23.57 23.36 -5.02
C GLN A 340 -25.05 23.17 -4.59
N ILE A 341 -25.45 23.11 -3.31
CA ILE A 341 -25.15 23.93 -2.11
C ILE A 341 -25.68 23.13 -0.86
N TYR A 342 -25.31 23.25 0.42
CA TYR A 342 -24.46 24.19 1.18
C TYR A 342 -23.81 23.51 2.43
N GLN A 343 -22.65 24.05 2.86
CA GLN A 343 -22.18 24.37 4.22
C GLN A 343 -22.67 23.63 5.48
N LEU A 344 -21.71 23.04 6.20
CA LEU A 344 -21.43 23.11 7.65
C LEU A 344 -20.09 22.35 7.86
N THR A 345 -18.97 22.86 8.41
CA THR A 345 -18.51 24.19 8.85
C THR A 345 -17.02 24.36 8.45
N ARG A 346 -16.35 25.51 8.73
CA ARG A 346 -14.87 25.64 8.63
C ARG A 346 -14.25 25.82 10.02
N PRO A 347 -13.15 25.12 10.37
CA PRO A 347 -12.32 25.50 11.51
C PRO A 347 -11.66 26.88 11.25
N PRO A 348 -11.30 27.64 12.30
CA PRO A 348 -10.64 28.93 12.12
C PRO A 348 -9.28 28.75 11.44
N PRO A 349 -8.82 29.73 10.63
CA PRO A 349 -7.47 29.69 10.07
C PRO A 349 -6.44 29.70 11.20
N PRO A 350 -5.32 28.95 11.08
CA PRO A 350 -4.27 28.96 12.08
C PRO A 350 -3.69 30.37 12.23
N THR A 351 -3.57 30.81 13.47
CA THR A 351 -3.12 32.16 13.85
C THR A 351 -1.75 32.47 13.24
N THR A 352 -1.65 33.53 12.44
CA THR A 352 -0.42 33.99 11.78
C THR A 352 0.54 34.73 12.74
N ALA A 353 0.69 34.22 13.96
CA ALA A 353 1.75 34.65 14.86
C ALA A 353 3.08 34.01 14.40
N PRO A 354 4.14 34.80 14.15
CA PRO A 354 5.44 34.23 13.83
C PRO A 354 5.95 33.43 15.03
N ILE A 355 6.15 32.13 14.83
CA ILE A 355 6.76 31.24 15.82
C ILE A 355 8.18 31.76 16.11
N PRO A 356 8.56 32.04 17.37
CA PRO A 356 9.91 32.47 17.68
C PRO A 356 10.92 31.38 17.28
N ASP A 357 11.96 31.75 16.53
CA ASP A 357 12.97 30.83 16.01
C ASP A 357 14.37 31.10 16.62
N ASP A 358 14.39 31.73 17.80
CA ASP A 358 15.62 31.95 18.55
C ASP A 358 16.03 30.74 19.41
N PHE A 359 17.33 30.68 19.68
CA PHE A 359 17.96 29.56 20.37
C PHE A 359 17.34 29.24 21.74
N ASP A 360 16.98 30.27 22.54
CA ASP A 360 16.47 30.05 23.89
C ASP A 360 15.06 29.42 23.85
N TRP A 361 14.22 29.87 22.91
CA TRP A 361 12.90 29.28 22.68
C TRP A 361 12.99 27.83 22.21
N ILE A 362 13.88 27.54 21.25
CA ILE A 362 14.08 26.18 20.71
C ILE A 362 14.51 25.22 21.82
N VAL A 363 15.52 25.59 22.62
CA VAL A 363 15.98 24.78 23.77
C VAL A 363 14.88 24.61 24.82
N SER A 364 14.08 25.64 25.09
CA SER A 364 12.94 25.54 26.02
C SER A 364 11.89 24.52 25.55
N ILE A 365 11.58 24.47 24.24
CA ILE A 365 10.64 23.51 23.66
C ILE A 365 11.21 22.08 23.73
N MET A 366 12.51 21.91 23.49
CA MET A 366 13.19 20.61 23.61
C MET A 366 13.10 20.08 25.04
N ARG A 367 13.45 20.89 26.05
CA ARG A 367 13.41 20.47 27.46
C ARG A 367 11.99 20.24 27.99
N ALA A 368 11.01 21.02 27.54
CA ALA A 368 9.60 20.81 27.89
C ALA A 368 9.01 19.48 27.35
N ASN A 369 9.64 18.88 26.32
CA ASN A 369 9.18 17.66 25.68
C ASN A 369 10.16 16.47 25.82
N GLU A 370 11.25 16.64 26.57
CA GLU A 370 12.34 15.66 26.69
C GLU A 370 11.83 14.26 27.10
N SER A 371 10.84 14.20 28.00
CA SER A 371 10.24 12.94 28.47
C SER A 371 9.56 12.12 27.37
N LYS A 372 9.20 12.74 26.24
CA LYS A 372 8.55 12.11 25.07
C LYS A 372 9.55 11.51 24.07
N ILE A 373 10.84 11.72 24.29
CA ILE A 373 11.93 11.38 23.38
C ILE A 373 12.67 10.16 23.92
N LYS A 374 13.18 9.28 23.04
CA LYS A 374 13.91 8.09 23.46
C LYS A 374 15.26 8.46 24.12
N PRO A 375 15.77 7.71 25.12
CA PRO A 375 17.01 8.03 25.82
C PRO A 375 18.22 8.29 24.90
N GLU A 376 18.36 7.48 23.84
CA GLU A 376 19.43 7.60 22.84
C GLU A 376 19.32 8.89 22.00
N GLU A 377 18.11 9.34 21.70
CA GLU A 377 17.85 10.58 20.96
C GLU A 377 18.08 11.83 21.85
N ARG A 378 17.91 11.72 23.18
CA ARG A 378 18.25 12.79 24.14
C ARG A 378 19.74 13.10 24.20
N VAL A 379 20.60 12.08 24.06
CA VAL A 379 22.05 12.27 23.99
C VAL A 379 22.42 13.07 22.73
N VAL A 380 21.78 12.78 21.60
CA VAL A 380 21.98 13.53 20.33
C VAL A 380 21.49 14.97 20.46
N LEU A 381 20.35 15.20 21.13
CA LEU A 381 19.80 16.53 21.39
C LEU A 381 20.76 17.42 22.19
N GLU A 382 21.26 16.96 23.34
CA GLU A 382 22.19 17.74 24.17
C GLU A 382 23.54 17.99 23.47
N LEU A 383 24.07 17.01 22.71
CA LEU A 383 25.27 17.21 21.88
C LEU A 383 25.07 18.32 20.84
N LYS A 384 23.90 18.40 20.17
CA LYS A 384 23.61 19.46 19.20
C LYS A 384 23.34 20.82 19.85
N ILE A 385 22.76 20.86 21.05
CA ILE A 385 22.67 22.10 21.84
C ILE A 385 24.07 22.63 22.13
N GLN A 386 24.99 21.77 22.60
CA GLN A 386 26.36 22.17 22.90
C GLN A 386 27.12 22.66 21.64
N GLU A 387 27.04 21.95 20.53
CA GLU A 387 27.66 22.37 19.25
C GLU A 387 27.16 23.75 18.79
N ALA A 388 25.86 24.03 18.95
CA ALA A 388 25.27 25.32 18.62
C ALA A 388 25.73 26.43 19.59
N MET A 389 25.94 26.14 20.88
CA MET A 389 26.51 27.10 21.84
C MET A 389 27.96 27.44 21.52
N GLU A 390 28.77 26.46 21.10
CA GLU A 390 30.17 26.66 20.71
C GLU A 390 30.28 27.53 19.44
N LYS A 391 29.53 27.21 18.37
CA LYS A 391 29.40 28.07 17.17
C LYS A 391 28.85 29.48 17.49
N GLY A 392 27.96 29.57 18.49
CA GLY A 392 27.45 30.82 19.03
C GLY A 392 28.47 31.63 19.85
N ALA A 393 29.53 30.99 20.36
CA ALA A 393 30.61 31.66 21.10
C ALA A 393 31.71 32.19 20.16
N GLU A 394 32.12 31.40 19.16
CA GLU A 394 33.11 31.80 18.15
C GLU A 394 32.69 33.08 17.40
N THR A 395 31.39 33.23 17.14
CA THR A 395 30.83 34.41 16.44
C THR A 395 30.79 35.69 17.28
N LYS A 396 31.09 35.65 18.60
CA LYS A 396 31.08 36.85 19.47
C LYS A 396 32.25 37.83 19.23
N GLY A 397 33.23 37.47 18.39
CA GLY A 397 34.32 38.38 18.02
C GLY A 397 33.91 39.59 17.18
N ALA A 398 32.73 39.56 16.55
CA ALA A 398 32.20 40.67 15.75
C ALA A 398 31.07 41.40 16.49
N LYS A 399 31.15 42.74 16.56
CA LYS A 399 30.11 43.61 17.17
C LYS A 399 28.77 43.46 16.44
N GLY A 400 27.90 42.58 16.94
CA GLY A 400 26.60 42.25 16.34
C GLY A 400 25.44 42.33 17.33
N ASN A 401 24.24 42.62 16.82
CA ASN A 401 23.01 42.71 17.61
C ASN A 401 22.63 41.34 18.18
N GLY A 402 22.68 41.17 19.50
CA GLY A 402 22.53 39.87 20.18
C GLY A 402 21.23 39.13 19.87
N LYS A 403 20.12 39.83 19.56
CA LYS A 403 18.87 39.17 19.11
C LYS A 403 19.04 38.46 17.76
N LEU A 404 19.75 39.09 16.82
CA LEU A 404 20.01 38.52 15.50
C LEU A 404 20.98 37.33 15.60
N GLN A 405 21.93 37.37 16.53
CA GLN A 405 22.83 36.23 16.81
C GLN A 405 22.05 35.04 17.39
N LYS A 406 21.17 35.24 18.39
CA LYS A 406 20.33 34.17 18.94
C LYS A 406 19.39 33.53 17.91
N LYS A 407 18.84 34.32 16.97
CA LYS A 407 18.05 33.81 15.84
C LYS A 407 18.89 32.97 14.88
N LYS A 408 20.09 33.42 14.49
CA LYS A 408 21.00 32.63 13.63
C LYS A 408 21.44 31.31 14.27
N VAL A 409 21.79 31.33 15.56
CA VAL A 409 22.19 30.13 16.30
C VAL A 409 20.99 29.18 16.50
N GLY A 410 19.79 29.73 16.73
CA GLY A 410 18.54 28.95 16.77
C GLY A 410 18.22 28.26 15.45
N GLN A 411 18.27 28.99 14.34
CA GLN A 411 18.08 28.42 12.99
C GLN A 411 19.13 27.36 12.65
N PHE A 412 20.39 27.55 13.06
CA PHE A 412 21.44 26.54 12.92
C PHE A 412 21.08 25.27 13.70
N LEU A 413 20.76 25.39 15.00
CA LEU A 413 20.35 24.27 15.85
C LEU A 413 19.16 23.52 15.23
N LEU A 414 18.11 24.24 14.81
CA LEU A 414 16.91 23.63 14.22
C LEU A 414 17.24 22.82 12.96
N ARG A 415 18.07 23.35 12.06
CA ARG A 415 18.53 22.62 10.86
C ARG A 415 19.37 21.41 11.21
N SER A 416 20.32 21.52 12.13
CA SER A 416 21.13 20.38 12.58
C SER A 416 20.28 19.26 13.19
N LEU A 417 19.22 19.61 13.93
CA LEU A 417 18.27 18.65 14.50
C LEU A 417 17.40 17.97 13.43
N GLN A 418 16.93 18.72 12.43
CA GLN A 418 16.20 18.16 11.27
C GLN A 418 17.01 17.12 10.48
N VAL A 419 18.35 17.18 10.54
CA VAL A 419 19.25 16.21 9.88
C VAL A 419 19.50 14.95 10.72
N VAL A 420 19.71 15.10 12.03
CA VAL A 420 20.16 13.97 12.89
C VAL A 420 19.05 13.25 13.65
N LEU A 421 17.87 13.85 13.75
CA LEU A 421 16.72 13.24 14.44
C LEU A 421 15.68 12.72 13.44
N PRO A 422 15.03 11.58 13.73
CA PRO A 422 13.88 11.14 12.96
C PRO A 422 12.80 12.23 12.86
N VAL A 423 12.15 12.32 11.69
CA VAL A 423 10.98 13.18 11.43
C VAL A 423 9.89 13.01 12.50
N THR A 424 9.78 11.81 13.08
CA THR A 424 8.89 11.50 14.20
C THR A 424 9.20 12.27 15.47
N THR A 425 10.48 12.40 15.79
CA THR A 425 10.99 13.08 16.99
C THR A 425 10.90 14.59 16.83
N MET A 426 11.18 15.10 15.62
CA MET A 426 10.97 16.52 15.27
C MET A 426 9.49 16.93 15.39
N ALA A 427 8.56 16.06 14.97
CA ALA A 427 7.13 16.30 15.13
C ALA A 427 6.67 16.24 16.60
N LEU A 428 7.22 15.32 17.40
CA LEU A 428 6.93 15.22 18.86
C LEU A 428 7.42 16.44 19.65
N LEU A 429 8.50 17.07 19.17
CA LEU A 429 9.02 18.34 19.68
C LEU A 429 8.19 19.56 19.21
N GLY A 430 7.24 19.39 18.29
CA GLY A 430 6.40 20.48 17.77
C GLY A 430 7.12 21.41 16.78
N PHE A 431 8.25 20.99 16.24
CA PHE A 431 8.98 21.77 15.24
C PHE A 431 8.43 21.57 13.82
N PRO A 432 8.42 22.61 12.97
CA PRO A 432 7.95 22.50 11.60
C PRO A 432 8.87 21.56 10.80
N LEU A 433 8.26 20.59 10.12
CA LEU A 433 8.97 19.58 9.34
C LEU A 433 9.52 20.11 8.00
N HIS A 434 9.11 21.30 7.57
CA HIS A 434 9.64 22.04 6.44
C HIS A 434 9.75 23.50 6.87
N LEU A 435 10.88 24.15 6.58
CA LEU A 435 10.99 25.61 6.75
C LEU A 435 10.20 26.30 5.63
N PRO A 436 9.47 27.40 5.91
CA PRO A 436 8.91 28.22 4.85
C PRO A 436 10.06 28.88 4.08
N GLY A 437 10.25 28.49 2.81
CA GLY A 437 11.18 29.14 1.90
C GLY A 437 10.74 30.56 1.56
N ASP A 438 11.71 31.46 1.39
CA ASP A 438 11.47 32.89 1.18
C ASP A 438 10.63 33.15 -0.08
N LEU A 439 9.48 33.82 0.12
CA LEU A 439 8.72 34.40 -0.98
C LEU A 439 9.44 35.64 -1.50
N PHE A 440 10.14 35.47 -2.64
CA PHE A 440 10.63 36.49 -3.59
C PHE A 440 10.77 37.94 -3.09
N GLY A 441 12.02 38.39 -2.95
CA GLY A 441 12.33 39.80 -2.68
C GLY A 441 12.01 40.75 -3.85
N GLY A 442 11.79 42.02 -3.52
CA GLY A 442 11.55 43.09 -4.50
C GLY A 442 11.93 44.47 -3.94
N SER A 443 13.07 45.00 -4.36
CA SER A 443 13.51 46.36 -4.05
C SER A 443 12.87 47.38 -4.99
N GLY A 444 12.37 48.49 -4.43
CA GLY A 444 12.29 49.81 -5.07
C GLY A 444 11.58 49.92 -6.43
N GLY A 445 10.30 50.31 -6.42
CA GLY A 445 9.56 50.73 -7.61
C GLY A 445 8.57 51.84 -7.27
N SER A 446 8.80 53.03 -7.84
CA SER A 446 7.97 54.24 -7.70
C SER A 446 6.48 54.01 -7.97
N GLY A 447 5.61 54.51 -7.10
CA GLY A 447 4.20 54.71 -7.44
C GLY A 447 3.99 56.02 -8.21
N PRO A 448 2.98 56.07 -9.11
CA PRO A 448 2.31 57.31 -9.50
C PRO A 448 0.94 57.46 -8.81
N GLU A 449 0.35 58.63 -8.98
CA GLU A 449 -0.76 59.18 -8.18
C GLU A 449 -2.17 58.74 -8.62
N ALA A 450 -3.12 58.98 -7.70
CA ALA A 450 -4.49 59.50 -7.91
C ALA A 450 -5.50 58.78 -8.84
N GLY A 451 -6.71 58.62 -8.31
CA GLY A 451 -7.91 58.10 -8.96
C GLY A 451 -9.02 57.86 -7.94
#